data_AF-A0A926AIE1-F1
#
_entry.id   AF-A0A926AIE1-F1
#
_cell.length_a   1.000
_cell.length_b   1.000
_cell.length_c   1.000
_cell.angle_alpha   90.00
_cell.angle_beta   90.00
_cell.angle_gamma   90.00
#
_symmetry.space_group_name_H-M   'P 1'
#
loop_
_entity.id
_entity.type
_entity.pdbx_description
1 polymer ?
#
loop_
_entity_poly.entity_id
_entity_poly.type
_entity_poly.pdbx_seq_one_letter_code
_entity_poly.pdbx_strand_id
1 'polypeptide(L)'
;MNRSGWMGVCLAGLLALGAVPARAQYTGALGSQHNNMMSATLSTMIQGMSNMAMLRGAMYRSAARRYQRPDPQTLRGKAIIRRGQATMRFTPRPFPLDKWLRIWGNGDAEKRRKAYDEWVAQRAIWESEVRQRGAKRTDMADMMALAFAISYEAYSEKRIGDAGFRYLATGTRKAWMKDPVFQGRSVVSKQEFHEELLLSATYALYLRRHGSKTRDTAQIALGRDNSKAFLDKWWSSKANGFGTQMASLGTNQVPAAGAVSVVAVRSAKPVAKAAVPASPTGATPPAFEQAVRLTSFQPVSESLMPARFAATITDAKQREKAEDLYLRLISGTRSDMERNTSNLPVNNVARAMSFAAATAYDLLKTPEGKSMNDLPSQLTKTHMESLRRQFAVALAGDPGFRKLSDREKQEAYEMYLLMPSMAALTYNAAVEQKDVEGQRSARGVARATLTQLFGAAPEKLHFTETGLVIDLP
;
A
#
# COMPACT_ATOMS: atom_id res chain seq x y z
N MET A 1 29.44 22.50 8.84
CA MET A 1 30.45 21.53 8.37
C MET A 1 29.86 20.75 7.21
N ASN A 2 30.50 20.80 6.04
CA ASN A 2 29.98 20.31 4.77
C ASN A 2 29.79 18.79 4.76
N ARG A 3 28.57 18.31 4.46
CA ARG A 3 28.26 16.89 4.20
C ARG A 3 29.07 16.29 3.05
N SER A 4 29.68 17.11 2.19
CA SER A 4 30.47 16.68 1.03
C SER A 4 31.79 15.99 1.36
N GLY A 5 32.39 16.23 2.54
CA GLY A 5 33.70 15.65 2.89
C GLY A 5 33.68 14.15 3.20
N TRP A 6 32.59 13.66 3.80
CA TRP A 6 32.49 12.25 4.24
C TRP A 6 32.24 11.28 3.08
N MET A 7 31.45 11.70 2.09
CA MET A 7 31.17 10.87 0.92
C MET A 7 32.37 10.79 -0.01
N GLY A 8 33.18 11.85 -0.15
CA GLY A 8 34.37 11.84 -1.00
C GLY A 8 35.37 10.71 -0.67
N VAL A 9 35.50 10.32 0.61
CA VAL A 9 36.38 9.23 1.05
C VAL A 9 35.81 7.85 0.70
N CYS A 10 34.50 7.62 0.86
CA CYS A 10 33.83 6.38 0.43
C CYS A 10 33.79 6.25 -1.11
N LEU A 11 33.65 7.38 -1.79
CA LEU A 11 33.56 7.49 -3.24
C LEU A 11 34.92 7.24 -3.92
N ALA A 12 36.02 7.75 -3.36
CA ALA A 12 37.38 7.44 -3.82
C ALA A 12 37.71 5.95 -3.71
N GLY A 13 37.21 5.27 -2.66
CA GLY A 13 37.31 3.81 -2.52
C GLY A 13 36.53 3.04 -3.59
N LEU A 14 35.38 3.56 -4.02
CA LEU A 14 34.56 2.98 -5.12
C LEU A 14 35.16 3.25 -6.50
N LEU A 15 35.76 4.42 -6.74
CA LEU A 15 36.48 4.73 -7.98
C LEU A 15 37.71 3.83 -8.18
N ALA A 16 38.42 3.50 -7.10
CA ALA A 16 39.49 2.51 -7.12
C ALA A 16 38.99 1.07 -7.39
N LEU A 17 37.71 0.79 -7.19
CA LEU A 17 37.05 -0.48 -7.55
C LEU A 17 36.44 -0.47 -8.97
N GLY A 18 36.23 0.72 -9.57
CA GLY A 18 35.72 0.89 -10.94
C GLY A 18 36.81 0.87 -12.03
N ALA A 19 38.08 1.06 -11.68
CA ALA A 19 39.22 0.99 -12.60
C ALA A 19 39.77 -0.44 -12.79
N VAL A 20 38.96 -1.47 -12.52
CA VAL A 20 39.32 -2.87 -12.79
C VAL A 20 39.06 -3.14 -14.28
N PRO A 21 40.00 -3.74 -15.03
CA PRO A 21 39.79 -4.04 -16.45
C PRO A 21 38.48 -4.83 -16.64
N ALA A 22 37.76 -4.54 -17.73
CA ALA A 22 36.41 -5.01 -18.09
C ALA A 22 36.22 -6.55 -18.22
N ARG A 23 37.05 -7.35 -17.55
CA ARG A 23 37.05 -8.81 -17.53
C ARG A 23 36.84 -9.43 -16.14
N ALA A 24 36.75 -8.64 -15.06
CA ALA A 24 36.39 -9.19 -13.76
C ALA A 24 34.90 -9.59 -13.78
N GLN A 25 34.62 -10.90 -13.80
CA GLN A 25 33.27 -11.43 -13.64
C GLN A 25 33.00 -11.64 -12.16
N TYR A 26 31.92 -11.04 -11.67
CA TYR A 26 31.47 -11.11 -10.29
C TYR A 26 30.28 -12.05 -10.20
N THR A 27 30.40 -13.12 -9.44
CA THR A 27 29.29 -14.06 -9.24
C THR A 27 28.35 -13.49 -8.17
N GLY A 28 27.12 -13.15 -8.55
CA GLY A 28 26.04 -12.83 -7.61
C GLY A 28 25.56 -14.09 -6.87
N ALA A 29 24.83 -13.93 -5.77
CA ALA A 29 24.39 -15.07 -4.94
C ALA A 29 23.48 -16.11 -5.66
N LEU A 30 22.97 -15.78 -6.85
CA LEU A 30 22.23 -16.71 -7.73
C LEU A 30 23.12 -17.45 -8.76
N GLY A 31 24.44 -17.29 -8.69
CA GLY A 31 25.37 -17.82 -9.69
C GLY A 31 25.42 -17.00 -10.98
N SER A 32 24.71 -15.87 -11.07
CA SER A 32 24.75 -14.96 -12.21
C SER A 32 26.07 -14.22 -12.27
N GLN A 33 26.72 -14.22 -13.42
CA GLN A 33 27.95 -13.46 -13.66
C GLN A 33 27.59 -12.01 -13.99
N HIS A 34 28.19 -11.06 -13.28
CA HIS A 34 28.05 -9.63 -13.49
C HIS A 34 29.39 -9.02 -13.89
N ASN A 35 29.37 -8.03 -14.78
CA ASN A 35 30.57 -7.31 -15.20
C ASN A 35 31.00 -6.21 -14.21
N ASN A 36 30.23 -5.98 -13.14
CA ASN A 36 30.57 -5.05 -12.08
C ASN A 36 30.10 -5.56 -10.71
N MET A 37 30.88 -5.23 -9.68
CA MET A 37 30.64 -5.63 -8.29
C MET A 37 29.26 -5.16 -7.78
N MET A 38 28.82 -3.97 -8.18
CA MET A 38 27.55 -3.41 -7.74
C MET A 38 26.35 -4.25 -8.19
N SER A 39 26.40 -4.78 -9.41
CA SER A 39 25.35 -5.65 -9.94
C SER A 39 25.32 -7.00 -9.24
N ALA A 40 26.48 -7.56 -8.88
CA ALA A 40 26.56 -8.76 -8.06
C ALA A 40 26.03 -8.53 -6.64
N THR A 41 26.37 -7.40 -6.00
CA THR A 41 25.84 -7.00 -4.69
C THR A 41 24.33 -6.76 -4.74
N LEU A 42 23.81 -6.11 -5.78
CA LEU A 42 22.38 -5.90 -6.00
C LEU A 42 21.64 -7.23 -6.20
N SER A 43 22.17 -8.15 -7.01
CA SER A 43 21.63 -9.51 -7.19
C SER A 43 21.52 -10.23 -5.85
N THR A 44 22.57 -10.15 -5.04
CA THR A 44 22.58 -10.69 -3.69
C THR A 44 21.57 -10.01 -2.76
N MET A 45 21.41 -8.69 -2.80
CA MET A 45 20.40 -7.97 -2.03
C MET A 45 18.98 -8.36 -2.46
N ILE A 46 18.74 -8.51 -3.76
CA ILE A 46 17.47 -8.98 -4.33
C ILE A 46 17.17 -10.40 -3.88
N GLN A 47 18.18 -11.26 -3.81
CA GLN A 47 18.03 -12.61 -3.27
C GLN A 47 17.82 -12.61 -1.76
N GLY A 48 18.49 -11.73 -1.01
CA GLY A 48 18.25 -11.51 0.42
C GLY A 48 16.82 -11.04 0.68
N MET A 49 16.32 -10.09 -0.12
CA MET A 49 14.91 -9.66 -0.11
C MET A 49 13.96 -10.79 -0.49
N SER A 50 14.32 -11.63 -1.47
CA SER A 50 13.53 -12.80 -1.88
C SER A 50 13.48 -13.88 -0.79
N ASN A 51 14.60 -14.16 -0.15
CA ASN A 51 14.72 -15.09 0.97
C ASN A 51 13.96 -14.57 2.19
N MET A 52 14.00 -13.26 2.45
CA MET A 52 13.19 -12.59 3.48
C MET A 52 11.70 -12.55 3.13
N ALA A 53 11.34 -12.38 1.86
CA ALA A 53 9.97 -12.53 1.39
C ALA A 53 9.49 -13.98 1.52
N MET A 54 10.38 -14.97 1.36
CA MET A 54 10.10 -16.38 1.65
C MET A 54 9.99 -16.68 3.15
N LEU A 55 10.83 -16.10 4.00
CA LEU A 55 10.79 -16.23 5.46
C LEU A 55 9.57 -15.52 6.05
N ARG A 56 9.30 -14.27 5.67
CA ARG A 56 8.01 -13.60 5.93
C ARG A 56 6.88 -14.40 5.34
N GLY A 57 7.01 -14.93 4.12
CA GLY A 57 6.02 -15.82 3.50
C GLY A 57 5.78 -17.10 4.30
N ALA A 58 6.79 -17.68 4.93
CA ALA A 58 6.68 -18.85 5.80
C ALA A 58 6.01 -18.49 7.14
N MET A 59 6.32 -17.32 7.71
CA MET A 59 5.64 -16.76 8.89
C MET A 59 4.19 -16.34 8.58
N TYR A 60 3.93 -15.79 7.40
CA TYR A 60 2.59 -15.52 6.89
C TYR A 60 1.86 -16.79 6.53
N ARG A 61 2.52 -17.88 6.10
CA ARG A 61 1.93 -19.20 5.88
C ARG A 61 1.57 -19.88 7.20
N SER A 62 2.38 -19.73 8.25
CA SER A 62 2.06 -20.24 9.60
C SER A 62 0.96 -19.41 10.26
N ALA A 63 0.92 -18.09 10.04
CA ALA A 63 -0.23 -17.25 10.36
C ALA A 63 -1.46 -17.60 9.49
N ALA A 64 -1.27 -17.88 8.19
CA ALA A 64 -2.33 -18.25 7.26
C ALA A 64 -2.95 -19.60 7.59
N ARG A 65 -2.22 -20.54 8.22
CA ARG A 65 -2.80 -21.76 8.80
C ARG A 65 -3.74 -21.46 9.98
N ARG A 66 -3.54 -20.34 10.70
CA ARG A 66 -4.52 -19.83 11.67
C ARG A 66 -5.69 -19.10 10.99
N TYR A 67 -5.46 -18.49 9.82
CA TYR A 67 -6.50 -17.89 8.95
C TYR A 67 -7.21 -18.89 8.00
N GLN A 68 -6.81 -20.16 7.97
CA GLN A 68 -7.52 -21.23 7.26
C GLN A 68 -8.75 -21.74 8.02
N ARG A 69 -8.98 -21.26 9.25
CA ARG A 69 -10.32 -21.34 9.82
C ARG A 69 -11.22 -20.45 8.95
N PRO A 70 -12.19 -21.02 8.22
CA PRO A 70 -13.12 -20.20 7.46
C PRO A 70 -13.73 -19.22 8.45
N ASP A 71 -13.77 -17.94 8.09
CA ASP A 71 -14.28 -16.92 9.00
C ASP A 71 -15.71 -17.32 9.46
N PRO A 72 -16.13 -16.95 10.68
CA PRO A 72 -17.43 -17.35 11.20
C PRO A 72 -18.61 -17.03 10.28
N GLN A 73 -18.50 -15.98 9.48
CA GLN A 73 -19.50 -15.59 8.49
C GLN A 73 -19.55 -16.60 7.34
N THR A 74 -18.41 -16.98 6.76
CA THR A 74 -18.32 -18.04 5.74
C THR A 74 -18.86 -19.37 6.25
N LEU A 75 -18.55 -19.77 7.49
CA LEU A 75 -19.10 -20.99 8.09
C LEU A 75 -20.62 -20.92 8.22
N ARG A 76 -21.14 -19.80 8.74
CA ARG A 76 -22.58 -19.55 8.85
C ARG A 76 -23.26 -19.60 7.48
N GLY A 77 -22.68 -18.97 6.46
CA GLY A 77 -23.25 -18.97 5.12
C GLY A 77 -23.23 -20.32 4.44
N LYS A 78 -22.15 -21.11 4.60
CA LYS A 78 -22.13 -22.53 4.17
C LYS A 78 -23.26 -23.32 4.83
N ALA A 79 -23.53 -23.09 6.11
CA ALA A 79 -24.63 -23.74 6.83
C ALA A 79 -26.02 -23.29 6.36
N ILE A 80 -26.19 -22.01 5.98
CA ILE A 80 -27.44 -21.47 5.39
C ILE A 80 -27.69 -22.08 4.00
N ILE A 81 -26.66 -22.13 3.16
CA ILE A 81 -26.73 -22.73 1.82
C ILE A 81 -27.09 -24.21 1.91
N ARG A 82 -26.43 -24.97 2.79
CA ARG A 82 -26.70 -26.41 2.98
C ARG A 82 -28.14 -26.69 3.43
N ARG A 83 -28.74 -25.79 4.22
CA ARG A 83 -30.13 -25.89 4.67
C ARG A 83 -31.16 -25.43 3.63
N GLY A 84 -30.74 -25.01 2.44
CA GLY A 84 -31.65 -24.45 1.43
C GLY A 84 -32.26 -23.10 1.82
N GLN A 85 -31.65 -22.40 2.80
CA GLN A 85 -32.15 -21.13 3.35
C GLN A 85 -31.48 -19.90 2.74
N ALA A 86 -30.62 -20.09 1.73
CA ALA A 86 -29.97 -18.98 1.03
C ALA A 86 -31.03 -18.04 0.43
N THR A 87 -30.82 -16.73 0.57
CA THR A 87 -31.78 -15.74 0.09
C THR A 87 -31.11 -14.44 -0.32
N MET A 88 -31.67 -13.82 -1.37
CA MET A 88 -31.37 -12.45 -1.77
C MET A 88 -32.29 -11.43 -1.10
N ARG A 89 -33.33 -11.89 -0.39
CA ARG A 89 -34.27 -11.00 0.27
C ARG A 89 -33.59 -10.32 1.47
N PHE A 90 -33.81 -9.03 1.60
CA PHE A 90 -33.48 -8.26 2.79
C PHE A 90 -34.55 -7.18 3.00
N THR A 91 -34.67 -6.69 4.22
CA THR A 91 -35.58 -5.59 4.55
C THR A 91 -34.76 -4.30 4.60
N PRO A 92 -34.92 -3.38 3.63
CA PRO A 92 -34.26 -2.09 3.67
C PRO A 92 -34.64 -1.36 4.95
N ARG A 93 -33.64 -0.90 5.68
CA ARG A 93 -33.85 0.00 6.83
C ARG A 93 -33.72 1.46 6.37
N PRO A 94 -34.24 2.42 7.15
CA PRO A 94 -33.96 3.82 6.92
C PRO A 94 -32.45 4.05 6.81
N PHE A 95 -32.03 4.82 5.80
CA PHE A 95 -30.63 5.13 5.59
C PHE A 95 -30.08 5.87 6.82
N PRO A 96 -28.93 5.46 7.39
CA PRO A 96 -28.36 6.05 8.60
C PRO A 96 -27.67 7.37 8.26
N LEU A 97 -28.47 8.35 7.84
CA LEU A 97 -28.01 9.63 7.30
C LEU A 97 -27.01 10.32 8.23
N ASP A 98 -27.27 10.36 9.53
CA ASP A 98 -26.37 10.98 10.50
C ASP A 98 -25.00 10.29 10.63
N LYS A 99 -24.91 8.99 10.35
CA LYS A 99 -23.62 8.28 10.26
C LYS A 99 -22.80 8.86 9.12
N TRP A 100 -23.39 8.97 7.94
CA TRP A 100 -22.73 9.43 6.72
C TRP A 100 -22.43 10.92 6.71
N LEU A 101 -23.36 11.75 7.20
CA LEU A 101 -23.15 13.19 7.35
C LEU A 101 -22.01 13.53 8.29
N ARG A 102 -21.78 12.73 9.35
CA ARG A 102 -20.60 12.90 10.22
C ARG A 102 -19.30 12.54 9.50
N ILE A 103 -19.31 11.45 8.72
CA ILE A 103 -18.14 11.00 7.96
C ILE A 103 -17.76 12.04 6.89
N TRP A 104 -18.73 12.54 6.12
CA TRP A 104 -18.47 13.48 5.02
C TRP A 104 -18.32 14.93 5.48
N GLY A 105 -19.04 15.33 6.53
CA GLY A 105 -18.93 16.66 7.11
C GLY A 105 -17.63 16.88 7.87
N ASN A 106 -17.00 15.81 8.39
CA ASN A 106 -15.79 15.87 9.21
C ASN A 106 -15.89 16.89 10.37
N GLY A 107 -17.06 16.98 11.01
CA GLY A 107 -17.35 17.94 12.07
C GLY A 107 -17.68 19.37 11.62
N ASP A 108 -17.50 19.71 10.34
CA ASP A 108 -17.79 21.03 9.80
C ASP A 108 -19.26 21.16 9.36
N ALA A 109 -19.93 22.23 9.79
CA ALA A 109 -21.36 22.44 9.57
C ALA A 109 -21.69 22.72 8.09
N GLU A 110 -20.84 23.45 7.37
CA GLU A 110 -21.05 23.77 5.96
C GLU A 110 -20.86 22.52 5.10
N LYS A 111 -19.80 21.74 5.35
CA LYS A 111 -19.57 20.46 4.69
C LYS A 111 -20.69 19.48 4.97
N ARG A 112 -21.21 19.43 6.21
CA ARG A 112 -22.36 18.59 6.55
C ARG A 112 -23.61 18.98 5.76
N ARG A 113 -23.86 20.27 5.57
CA ARG A 113 -24.97 20.76 4.75
C ARG A 113 -24.79 20.37 3.28
N LYS A 114 -23.62 20.60 2.68
CA LYS A 114 -23.32 20.20 1.29
C LYS A 114 -23.48 18.69 1.08
N ALA A 115 -23.00 17.89 2.04
CA ALA A 115 -23.13 16.44 1.99
C ALA A 115 -24.59 15.97 2.11
N TYR A 116 -25.43 16.70 2.84
CA TYR A 116 -26.87 16.44 2.90
C TYR A 116 -27.55 16.74 1.56
N ASP A 117 -27.28 17.90 0.97
CA ASP A 117 -27.85 18.28 -0.33
C ASP A 117 -27.46 17.28 -1.43
N GLU A 118 -26.19 16.85 -1.41
CA GLU A 118 -25.68 15.81 -2.31
C GLU A 118 -26.39 14.46 -2.09
N TRP A 119 -26.58 14.05 -0.83
CA TRP A 119 -27.31 12.82 -0.52
C TRP A 119 -28.77 12.87 -0.99
N VAL A 120 -29.45 14.01 -0.85
CA VAL A 120 -30.82 14.19 -1.35
C VAL A 120 -30.87 14.00 -2.86
N ALA A 121 -29.92 14.60 -3.59
CA ALA A 121 -29.83 14.44 -5.05
C ALA A 121 -29.54 12.99 -5.46
N GLN A 122 -28.58 12.34 -4.80
CA GLN A 122 -28.23 10.94 -5.03
C GLN A 122 -29.40 10.00 -4.75
N ARG A 123 -30.13 10.20 -3.64
CA ARG A 123 -31.32 9.43 -3.30
C ARG A 123 -32.41 9.61 -4.36
N ALA A 124 -32.64 10.82 -4.85
CA ALA A 124 -33.63 11.06 -5.91
C ALA A 124 -33.28 10.29 -7.20
N ILE A 125 -32.00 10.24 -7.57
CA ILE A 125 -31.51 9.43 -8.69
C ILE A 125 -31.80 7.94 -8.45
N TRP A 126 -31.41 7.40 -7.29
CA TRP A 126 -31.65 6.00 -6.95
C TRP A 126 -33.12 5.63 -7.07
N GLU A 127 -33.99 6.46 -6.47
CA GLU A 127 -35.43 6.18 -6.42
C GLU A 127 -36.09 6.25 -7.81
N SER A 128 -35.61 7.15 -8.66
CA SER A 128 -36.03 7.19 -10.07
C SER A 128 -35.60 5.93 -10.81
N GLU A 129 -34.35 5.49 -10.67
CA GLU A 129 -33.82 4.31 -11.38
C GLU A 129 -34.46 3.00 -10.90
N VAL A 130 -34.74 2.88 -9.58
CA VAL A 130 -35.51 1.76 -9.01
C VAL A 130 -36.88 1.66 -9.68
N ARG A 131 -37.60 2.79 -9.80
CA ARG A 131 -38.93 2.84 -10.41
C ARG A 131 -38.88 2.52 -11.89
N GLN A 132 -37.99 3.16 -12.64
CA GLN A 132 -37.88 3.01 -14.09
C GLN A 132 -37.55 1.58 -14.52
N ARG A 133 -36.73 0.86 -13.74
CA ARG A 133 -36.30 -0.51 -14.07
C ARG A 133 -37.15 -1.60 -13.41
N GLY A 134 -38.13 -1.22 -12.59
CA GLY A 134 -38.91 -2.16 -11.79
C GLY A 134 -38.01 -3.04 -10.91
N ALA A 135 -36.99 -2.44 -10.29
CA ALA A 135 -36.05 -3.11 -9.40
C ALA A 135 -36.69 -3.31 -8.01
N LYS A 136 -36.57 -4.52 -7.45
CA LYS A 136 -37.14 -4.82 -6.13
C LYS A 136 -36.19 -4.35 -5.03
N ARG A 137 -36.56 -3.32 -4.26
CA ARG A 137 -35.74 -2.80 -3.15
C ARG A 137 -35.37 -3.85 -2.11
N THR A 138 -36.21 -4.87 -1.97
CA THR A 138 -36.02 -5.97 -1.01
C THR A 138 -35.19 -7.11 -1.59
N ASP A 139 -34.66 -7.00 -2.81
CA ASP A 139 -33.84 -8.04 -3.44
C ASP A 139 -32.44 -7.50 -3.75
N MET A 140 -31.44 -8.05 -3.06
CA MET A 140 -30.05 -7.60 -3.20
C MET A 140 -29.51 -7.77 -4.62
N ALA A 141 -30.00 -8.76 -5.39
CA ALA A 141 -29.53 -8.96 -6.76
C ALA A 141 -30.03 -7.85 -7.69
N ASP A 142 -31.26 -7.38 -7.48
CA ASP A 142 -31.83 -6.26 -8.23
C ASP A 142 -31.09 -4.95 -7.87
N MET A 143 -30.78 -4.72 -6.59
CA MET A 143 -30.02 -3.52 -6.16
C MET A 143 -28.58 -3.52 -6.67
N MET A 144 -27.93 -4.69 -6.68
CA MET A 144 -26.60 -4.87 -7.27
C MET A 144 -26.59 -4.63 -8.78
N ALA A 145 -27.56 -5.19 -9.51
CA ALA A 145 -27.72 -4.96 -10.93
C ALA A 145 -28.00 -3.48 -11.24
N LEU A 146 -28.74 -2.80 -10.35
CA LEU A 146 -29.04 -1.37 -10.47
C LEU A 146 -27.78 -0.52 -10.31
N ALA A 147 -27.00 -0.77 -9.26
CA ALA A 147 -25.73 -0.08 -9.03
C ALA A 147 -24.76 -0.28 -10.20
N PHE A 148 -24.69 -1.50 -10.74
CA PHE A 148 -23.91 -1.79 -11.94
C PHE A 148 -24.42 -1.01 -13.16
N ALA A 149 -25.73 -1.02 -13.43
CA ALA A 149 -26.31 -0.35 -14.59
C ALA A 149 -26.07 1.17 -14.54
N ILE A 150 -26.28 1.78 -13.38
CA ILE A 150 -26.02 3.21 -13.13
C ILE A 150 -24.54 3.54 -13.40
N SER A 151 -23.61 2.73 -12.87
CA SER A 151 -22.17 2.95 -13.06
C SER A 151 -21.75 2.73 -14.51
N TYR A 152 -22.28 1.70 -15.17
CA TYR A 152 -22.03 1.45 -16.60
C TYR A 152 -22.50 2.62 -17.47
N GLU A 153 -23.67 3.17 -17.17
CA GLU A 153 -24.25 4.30 -17.90
C GLU A 153 -23.45 5.57 -17.70
N ALA A 154 -23.04 5.85 -16.46
CA ALA A 154 -22.15 6.96 -16.17
C ALA A 154 -20.77 6.76 -16.84
N TYR A 155 -20.24 5.55 -16.95
CA TYR A 155 -18.97 5.32 -17.64
C TYR A 155 -19.07 5.41 -19.18
N SER A 156 -20.10 4.78 -19.77
CA SER A 156 -20.18 4.50 -21.21
C SER A 156 -21.13 5.40 -21.99
N GLU A 157 -21.97 6.18 -21.30
CA GLU A 157 -23.07 6.99 -21.86
C GLU A 157 -24.17 6.17 -22.55
N LYS A 158 -24.12 4.83 -22.42
CA LYS A 158 -25.09 3.91 -23.02
C LYS A 158 -26.00 3.33 -21.96
N ARG A 159 -27.31 3.52 -22.14
CA ARG A 159 -28.35 2.96 -21.27
C ARG A 159 -28.41 1.43 -21.40
N ILE A 160 -28.37 0.73 -20.27
CA ILE A 160 -28.69 -0.70 -20.23
C ILE A 160 -30.21 -0.84 -20.33
N GLY A 161 -30.68 -1.45 -21.42
CA GLY A 161 -32.09 -1.78 -21.60
C GLY A 161 -32.59 -2.85 -20.62
N ASP A 162 -33.91 -3.02 -20.54
CA ASP A 162 -34.54 -3.88 -19.52
C ASP A 162 -34.06 -5.33 -19.58
N ALA A 163 -33.89 -5.90 -20.77
CA ALA A 163 -33.35 -7.25 -20.95
C ALA A 163 -31.94 -7.39 -20.36
N GLY A 164 -31.06 -6.39 -20.59
CA GLY A 164 -29.71 -6.36 -20.04
C GLY A 164 -29.72 -6.25 -18.52
N PHE A 165 -30.59 -5.40 -17.96
CA PHE A 165 -30.77 -5.28 -16.52
C PHE A 165 -31.26 -6.59 -15.88
N ARG A 166 -32.27 -7.25 -16.48
CA ARG A 166 -32.77 -8.55 -16.00
C ARG A 166 -31.74 -9.66 -16.09
N TYR A 167 -30.91 -9.65 -17.13
CA TYR A 167 -29.77 -10.55 -17.27
C TYR A 167 -28.77 -10.37 -16.12
N LEU A 168 -28.39 -9.11 -15.81
CA LEU A 168 -27.49 -8.79 -14.71
C LEU A 168 -28.07 -9.22 -13.34
N ALA A 169 -29.34 -8.93 -13.08
CA ALA A 169 -30.00 -9.31 -11.83
C ALA A 169 -30.06 -10.83 -11.66
N THR A 170 -30.43 -11.57 -12.72
CA THR A 170 -30.47 -13.04 -12.70
C THR A 170 -29.08 -13.64 -12.49
N GLY A 171 -28.07 -13.13 -13.21
CA GLY A 171 -26.69 -13.58 -13.05
C GLY A 171 -26.14 -13.34 -11.64
N THR A 172 -26.43 -12.17 -11.07
CA THR A 172 -26.03 -11.81 -9.70
C THR A 172 -26.72 -12.70 -8.69
N ARG A 173 -28.04 -12.91 -8.82
CA ARG A 173 -28.82 -13.83 -7.97
C ARG A 173 -28.24 -15.23 -7.99
N LYS A 174 -27.96 -15.79 -9.17
CA LYS A 174 -27.37 -17.14 -9.32
C LYS A 174 -26.01 -17.25 -8.63
N ALA A 175 -25.16 -16.24 -8.76
CA ALA A 175 -23.84 -16.23 -8.13
C ALA A 175 -23.95 -16.13 -6.60
N TRP A 176 -24.75 -15.21 -6.07
CA TRP A 176 -24.77 -14.88 -4.65
C TRP A 176 -25.60 -15.85 -3.81
N MET A 177 -26.53 -16.59 -4.43
CA MET A 177 -27.19 -17.72 -3.78
C MET A 177 -26.23 -18.85 -3.40
N LYS A 178 -25.06 -18.93 -4.07
CA LYS A 178 -24.03 -19.94 -3.81
C LYS A 178 -22.83 -19.41 -3.01
N ASP A 179 -22.86 -18.14 -2.65
CA ASP A 179 -21.75 -17.45 -2.00
C ASP A 179 -21.87 -17.53 -0.47
N PRO A 180 -21.01 -18.31 0.22
CA PRO A 180 -21.08 -18.45 1.66
C PRO A 180 -20.73 -17.16 2.40
N VAL A 181 -19.92 -16.26 1.83
CA VAL A 181 -19.57 -15.01 2.50
C VAL A 181 -20.80 -14.10 2.52
N PHE A 182 -21.47 -13.93 1.39
CA PHE A 182 -22.70 -13.13 1.31
C PHE A 182 -23.84 -13.74 2.14
N GLN A 183 -24.07 -15.05 2.03
CA GLN A 183 -25.14 -15.71 2.78
C GLN A 183 -24.91 -15.67 4.29
N GLY A 184 -23.65 -15.63 4.74
CA GLY A 184 -23.30 -15.50 6.15
C GLY A 184 -23.52 -14.12 6.75
N ARG A 185 -23.66 -13.06 5.92
CA ARG A 185 -23.82 -11.68 6.40
C ARG A 185 -25.05 -11.54 7.29
N SER A 186 -24.91 -10.77 8.37
CA SER A 186 -26.05 -10.34 9.18
C SER A 186 -26.98 -9.43 8.35
N VAL A 187 -28.23 -9.28 8.80
CA VAL A 187 -29.18 -8.33 8.19
C VAL A 187 -28.60 -6.92 8.17
N VAL A 188 -27.92 -6.53 9.25
CA VAL A 188 -27.21 -5.24 9.37
C VAL A 188 -26.13 -5.11 8.30
N SER A 189 -25.28 -6.12 8.13
CA SER A 189 -24.20 -6.07 7.14
C SER A 189 -24.71 -6.07 5.70
N LYS A 190 -25.81 -6.78 5.41
CA LYS A 190 -26.45 -6.71 4.08
C LYS A 190 -27.03 -5.30 3.83
N GLN A 191 -27.59 -4.67 4.85
CA GLN A 191 -28.10 -3.30 4.75
C GLN A 191 -26.98 -2.29 4.49
N GLU A 192 -25.89 -2.32 5.27
CA GLU A 192 -24.75 -1.41 5.06
C GLU A 192 -24.13 -1.59 3.68
N PHE A 193 -24.03 -2.84 3.22
CA PHE A 193 -23.60 -3.15 1.88
C PHE A 193 -24.53 -2.54 0.80
N HIS A 194 -25.84 -2.60 0.98
CA HIS A 194 -26.80 -1.94 0.08
C HIS A 194 -26.65 -0.41 0.07
N GLU A 195 -26.45 0.21 1.22
CA GLU A 195 -26.26 1.66 1.35
C GLU A 195 -25.02 2.15 0.60
N GLU A 196 -23.93 1.40 0.71
CA GLU A 196 -22.68 1.73 0.04
C GLU A 196 -22.79 1.62 -1.49
N LEU A 197 -23.51 0.62 -2.01
CA LEU A 197 -23.78 0.48 -3.43
C LEU A 197 -24.59 1.65 -3.96
N LEU A 198 -25.62 2.07 -3.22
CA LEU A 198 -26.44 3.23 -3.56
C LEU A 198 -25.52 4.42 -3.75
N LEU A 199 -24.77 4.79 -2.72
CA LEU A 199 -23.91 5.98 -2.74
C LEU A 199 -22.86 5.92 -3.85
N SER A 200 -22.15 4.80 -3.97
CA SER A 200 -21.06 4.68 -4.94
C SER A 200 -21.55 4.80 -6.37
N ALA A 201 -22.68 4.16 -6.71
CA ALA A 201 -23.23 4.21 -8.05
C ALA A 201 -23.89 5.57 -8.34
N THR A 202 -24.68 6.11 -7.39
CA THR A 202 -25.40 7.36 -7.63
C THR A 202 -24.50 8.57 -7.64
N TYR A 203 -23.39 8.58 -6.90
CA TYR A 203 -22.45 9.69 -6.91
C TYR A 203 -21.84 9.92 -8.30
N ALA A 204 -21.43 8.84 -8.97
CA ALA A 204 -20.84 8.93 -10.29
C ALA A 204 -21.82 9.45 -11.34
N LEU A 205 -23.08 8.99 -11.29
CA LEU A 205 -24.14 9.49 -12.17
C LEU A 205 -24.57 10.91 -11.82
N TYR A 206 -24.60 11.27 -10.53
CA TYR A 206 -24.82 12.64 -10.06
C TYR A 206 -23.79 13.59 -10.64
N LEU A 207 -22.49 13.30 -10.48
CA LEU A 207 -21.41 14.11 -11.02
C LEU A 207 -21.52 14.30 -12.54
N ARG A 208 -21.85 13.25 -13.28
CA ARG A 208 -22.03 13.37 -14.74
C ARG A 208 -23.26 14.18 -15.12
N ARG A 209 -24.42 13.94 -14.51
CA ARG A 209 -25.66 14.69 -14.83
C ARG A 209 -25.54 16.16 -14.42
N HIS A 210 -25.01 16.41 -13.23
CA HIS A 210 -24.76 17.76 -12.74
C HIS A 210 -23.73 18.48 -13.61
N GLY A 211 -22.56 17.85 -13.84
CA GLY A 211 -21.53 18.39 -14.71
C GLY A 211 -22.00 18.65 -16.14
N SER A 212 -22.86 17.79 -16.71
CA SER A 212 -23.47 18.04 -18.03
C SER A 212 -24.40 19.27 -18.02
N LYS A 213 -25.20 19.43 -16.96
CA LYS A 213 -26.10 20.58 -16.79
C LYS A 213 -25.32 21.89 -16.61
N THR A 214 -24.21 21.86 -15.88
CA THR A 214 -23.36 23.04 -15.63
C THR A 214 -22.24 23.23 -16.64
N ARG A 215 -22.09 22.32 -17.60
CA ARG A 215 -20.95 22.26 -18.54
C ARG A 215 -19.58 22.15 -17.83
N ASP A 216 -19.56 21.56 -16.63
CA ASP A 216 -18.34 21.29 -15.86
C ASP A 216 -17.70 19.98 -16.33
N THR A 217 -16.71 20.09 -17.21
CA THR A 217 -15.99 18.95 -17.78
C THR A 217 -15.19 18.16 -16.72
N ALA A 218 -14.78 18.80 -15.62
CA ALA A 218 -14.05 18.13 -14.55
C ALA A 218 -14.97 17.19 -13.76
N GLN A 219 -16.20 17.63 -13.45
CA GLN A 219 -17.20 16.76 -12.84
C GLN A 219 -17.62 15.60 -13.75
N ILE A 220 -17.74 15.86 -15.06
CA ILE A 220 -18.03 14.80 -16.05
C ILE A 220 -16.91 13.75 -16.05
N ALA A 221 -15.65 14.17 -16.06
CA ALA A 221 -14.49 13.28 -16.02
C ALA A 221 -14.44 12.50 -14.70
N LEU A 222 -14.62 13.18 -13.56
CA LEU A 222 -14.64 12.55 -12.23
C LEU A 222 -15.75 11.50 -12.11
N GLY A 223 -16.95 11.78 -12.63
CA GLY A 223 -18.05 10.81 -12.66
C GLY A 223 -17.74 9.58 -13.53
N ARG A 224 -17.02 9.77 -14.64
CA ARG A 224 -16.55 8.67 -15.49
C ARG A 224 -15.50 7.81 -14.79
N ASP A 225 -14.53 8.44 -14.13
CA ASP A 225 -13.44 7.76 -13.44
C ASP A 225 -13.95 6.97 -12.23
N ASN A 226 -14.84 7.56 -11.43
CA ASN A 226 -15.49 6.87 -10.31
C ASN A 226 -16.30 5.65 -10.78
N SER A 227 -17.02 5.80 -11.89
CA SER A 227 -17.74 4.67 -12.50
C SER A 227 -16.80 3.57 -12.99
N LYS A 228 -15.69 3.95 -13.62
CA LYS A 228 -14.68 2.99 -14.09
C LYS A 228 -14.10 2.21 -12.93
N ALA A 229 -13.74 2.88 -11.83
CA ALA A 229 -13.20 2.23 -10.64
C ALA A 229 -14.20 1.22 -10.03
N PHE A 230 -15.49 1.58 -9.96
CA PHE A 230 -16.55 0.65 -9.53
C PHE A 230 -16.65 -0.56 -10.47
N LEU A 231 -16.66 -0.36 -11.79
CA LEU A 231 -16.79 -1.43 -12.78
C LEU A 231 -15.57 -2.36 -12.79
N ASP A 232 -14.37 -1.80 -12.66
CA ASP A 232 -13.13 -2.58 -12.57
C ASP A 232 -13.15 -3.50 -11.33
N LYS A 233 -13.59 -2.97 -10.17
CA LYS A 233 -13.79 -3.75 -8.93
C LYS A 233 -14.85 -4.84 -9.12
N TRP A 234 -15.95 -4.52 -9.79
CA TRP A 234 -16.99 -5.50 -10.11
C TRP A 234 -16.44 -6.63 -10.99
N TRP A 235 -15.72 -6.32 -12.07
CA TRP A 235 -15.17 -7.31 -12.98
C TRP A 235 -14.06 -8.15 -12.36
N SER A 236 -13.21 -7.55 -11.52
CA SER A 236 -12.21 -8.31 -10.77
C SER A 236 -12.86 -9.30 -9.81
N SER A 237 -13.99 -8.94 -9.20
CA SER A 237 -14.75 -9.85 -8.32
C SER A 237 -15.37 -11.03 -9.08
N LYS A 238 -15.90 -10.79 -10.29
CA LYS A 238 -16.42 -11.83 -11.20
C LYS A 238 -15.33 -12.84 -11.60
N ALA A 239 -14.15 -12.35 -11.97
CA ALA A 239 -13.03 -13.17 -12.42
C ALA A 239 -12.46 -14.08 -11.32
N ASN A 240 -12.52 -13.63 -10.06
CA ASN A 240 -11.96 -14.35 -8.90
C ASN A 240 -12.98 -15.17 -8.11
N GLY A 241 -14.21 -15.32 -8.62
CA GLY A 241 -15.34 -15.87 -7.87
C GLY A 241 -15.91 -14.79 -6.95
N PHE A 242 -17.19 -14.48 -7.15
CA PHE A 242 -17.88 -13.29 -6.61
C PHE A 242 -17.78 -13.03 -5.09
N GLY A 243 -17.40 -14.02 -4.28
CA GLY A 243 -17.58 -13.97 -2.83
C GLY A 243 -16.45 -13.38 -1.99
N THR A 244 -15.21 -13.39 -2.46
CA THR A 244 -14.07 -12.98 -1.60
C THR A 244 -13.73 -11.49 -1.70
N GLN A 245 -14.04 -10.81 -2.81
CA GLN A 245 -13.70 -9.38 -3.01
C GLN A 245 -14.85 -8.42 -2.67
N MET A 246 -16.12 -8.81 -2.85
CA MET A 246 -17.25 -7.91 -2.51
C MET A 246 -17.46 -7.78 -0.98
N ALA A 247 -16.80 -8.64 -0.19
CA ALA A 247 -16.72 -8.55 1.26
C ALA A 247 -15.94 -7.31 1.76
N SER A 248 -14.92 -6.87 1.02
CA SER A 248 -14.08 -5.72 1.39
C SER A 248 -14.67 -4.36 1.03
N LEU A 249 -15.88 -4.31 0.46
CA LEU A 249 -16.63 -3.06 0.29
C LEU A 249 -17.04 -2.49 1.67
N GLY A 250 -17.27 -3.36 2.67
CA GLY A 250 -17.75 -2.95 3.99
C GLY A 250 -16.84 -2.09 4.88
N THR A 251 -15.63 -1.67 4.45
CA THR A 251 -14.82 -0.71 5.20
C THR A 251 -13.95 0.18 4.29
N ASN A 252 -14.29 1.48 4.29
CA ASN A 252 -13.55 2.65 3.79
C ASN A 252 -13.32 2.77 2.27
N GLN A 253 -14.15 3.59 1.59
CA GLN A 253 -13.78 4.91 1.03
C GLN A 253 -14.91 5.45 0.15
N VAL A 254 -15.46 6.61 0.53
CA VAL A 254 -16.09 7.56 -0.41
C VAL A 254 -14.99 8.58 -0.73
N PRO A 255 -14.56 8.76 -1.99
CA PRO A 255 -13.48 9.67 -2.30
C PRO A 255 -13.94 11.12 -2.14
N ALA A 256 -13.30 11.86 -1.23
CA ALA A 256 -13.24 13.31 -1.30
C ALA A 256 -12.25 13.69 -2.43
N ALA A 257 -12.67 14.62 -3.28
CA ALA A 257 -12.08 14.91 -4.59
C ALA A 257 -10.59 15.32 -4.59
N GLY A 258 -9.83 14.85 -5.59
CA GLY A 258 -8.61 15.53 -6.07
C GLY A 258 -7.51 14.66 -6.73
N ALA A 259 -7.27 14.91 -8.02
CA ALA A 259 -6.07 14.68 -8.86
C ALA A 259 -5.66 13.26 -9.35
N VAL A 260 -5.63 13.09 -10.68
CA VAL A 260 -5.12 11.91 -11.43
C VAL A 260 -4.13 12.36 -12.51
N SER A 261 -3.08 11.56 -12.73
CA SER A 261 -2.37 11.47 -14.02
C SER A 261 -1.91 10.03 -14.28
N VAL A 262 -2.07 9.60 -15.55
CA VAL A 262 -1.98 8.21 -16.04
C VAL A 262 -0.86 8.09 -17.08
N VAL A 263 -0.03 7.04 -16.96
CA VAL A 263 0.62 6.37 -18.11
C VAL A 263 0.62 4.85 -17.87
N ALA A 264 0.26 4.08 -18.89
CA ALA A 264 0.02 2.64 -18.85
C ALA A 264 1.14 1.84 -19.56
N VAL A 265 1.55 0.68 -19.01
CA VAL A 265 2.22 -0.41 -19.76
C VAL A 265 1.82 -1.80 -19.19
N ARG A 266 1.76 -2.78 -20.10
CA ARG A 266 1.20 -4.14 -20.07
C ARG A 266 1.76 -5.15 -19.04
N SER A 267 0.79 -5.92 -18.51
CA SER A 267 0.72 -7.35 -18.13
C SER A 267 1.97 -8.19 -17.81
N ALA A 268 2.04 -8.67 -16.56
CA ALA A 268 2.60 -9.97 -16.15
C ALA A 268 1.73 -10.61 -15.04
N LYS A 269 1.70 -11.96 -14.97
CA LYS A 269 0.84 -12.80 -14.11
C LYS A 269 0.93 -12.47 -12.60
N PRO A 270 -0.15 -12.63 -11.80
CA PRO A 270 -0.16 -12.19 -10.41
C PRO A 270 0.54 -13.16 -9.46
N VAL A 271 1.52 -12.64 -8.72
CA VAL A 271 2.01 -13.19 -7.46
C VAL A 271 1.07 -12.75 -6.33
N ALA A 272 0.84 -13.62 -5.35
CA ALA A 272 -0.13 -13.44 -4.27
C ALA A 272 0.03 -12.10 -3.52
N LYS A 273 -1.10 -11.42 -3.32
CA LYS A 273 -1.24 -10.07 -2.72
C LYS A 273 -1.11 -10.15 -1.19
N ALA A 274 -0.12 -9.47 -0.62
CA ALA A 274 -0.04 -9.24 0.82
C ALA A 274 -1.01 -8.11 1.21
N ALA A 275 -1.91 -8.37 2.16
CA ALA A 275 -2.78 -7.37 2.74
C ALA A 275 -2.03 -6.59 3.83
N VAL A 276 -2.24 -5.27 3.88
CA VAL A 276 -1.88 -4.46 5.06
C VAL A 276 -2.72 -4.98 6.23
N PRO A 277 -2.12 -5.37 7.37
CA PRO A 277 -2.88 -5.92 8.48
C PRO A 277 -3.80 -4.84 9.06
N ALA A 278 -5.10 -5.14 9.11
CA ALA A 278 -6.02 -4.37 9.94
C ALA A 278 -5.54 -4.44 11.39
N SER A 279 -5.52 -3.30 12.08
CA SER A 279 -5.18 -3.23 13.50
C SER A 279 -6.05 -4.22 14.30
N PRO A 280 -5.48 -4.95 15.27
CA PRO A 280 -6.27 -5.82 16.14
C PRO A 280 -7.33 -4.99 16.87
N THR A 281 -8.59 -5.28 16.59
CA THR A 281 -9.76 -4.60 17.15
C THR A 281 -9.80 -4.80 18.66
N GLY A 282 -9.57 -3.73 19.43
CA GLY A 282 -9.91 -3.63 20.85
C GLY A 282 -8.86 -3.01 21.77
N ALA A 283 -7.59 -2.96 21.37
CA ALA A 283 -6.54 -2.33 22.19
C ALA A 283 -6.31 -0.88 21.74
N THR A 284 -6.43 0.07 22.66
CA THR A 284 -6.00 1.45 22.44
C THR A 284 -4.54 1.45 21.99
N PRO A 285 -4.18 2.11 20.86
CA PRO A 285 -2.80 2.21 20.42
C PRO A 285 -1.91 2.75 21.56
N PRO A 286 -0.68 2.21 21.74
CA PRO A 286 0.21 2.72 22.78
C PRO A 286 0.50 4.20 22.54
N ALA A 287 0.60 4.97 23.63
CA ALA A 287 1.11 6.34 23.56
C ALA A 287 2.49 6.35 22.89
N PHE A 288 2.83 7.44 22.20
CA PHE A 288 4.05 7.49 21.39
C PHE A 288 5.31 7.24 22.22
N GLU A 289 5.40 7.77 23.44
CA GLU A 289 6.51 7.58 24.35
C GLU A 289 6.69 6.09 24.72
N GLN A 290 5.58 5.40 24.96
CA GLN A 290 5.58 3.95 25.19
C GLN A 290 5.97 3.19 23.91
N ALA A 291 5.47 3.62 22.75
CA ALA A 291 5.78 3.02 21.46
C ALA A 291 7.28 3.15 21.11
N VAL A 292 7.89 4.28 21.42
CA VAL A 292 9.34 4.50 21.29
C VAL A 292 10.11 3.51 22.16
N ARG A 293 9.73 3.33 23.44
CA ARG A 293 10.36 2.33 24.32
C ARG A 293 10.24 0.91 23.77
N LEU A 294 9.06 0.52 23.29
CA LEU A 294 8.79 -0.82 22.75
C LEU A 294 9.54 -1.11 21.45
N THR A 295 9.85 -0.07 20.67
CA THR A 295 10.58 -0.18 19.39
C THR A 295 12.09 0.04 19.51
N SER A 296 12.57 0.36 20.71
CA SER A 296 13.98 0.39 21.05
C SER A 296 14.51 -0.99 21.46
N PHE A 297 15.83 -1.13 21.43
CA PHE A 297 16.55 -2.33 21.80
C PHE A 297 17.90 -1.97 22.42
N GLN A 298 18.44 -2.86 23.26
CA GLN A 298 19.82 -2.80 23.68
C GLN A 298 20.71 -3.48 22.63
N PRO A 299 21.75 -2.83 22.08
CA PRO A 299 22.63 -3.48 21.12
C PRO A 299 23.34 -4.66 21.78
N VAL A 300 23.34 -5.81 21.11
CA VAL A 300 24.01 -7.05 21.57
C VAL A 300 25.41 -7.21 20.98
N SER A 301 25.73 -6.43 19.95
CA SER A 301 27.06 -6.28 19.37
C SER A 301 27.20 -4.90 18.74
N GLU A 302 28.42 -4.53 18.33
CA GLU A 302 28.64 -3.28 17.57
C GLU A 302 27.87 -3.30 16.24
N SER A 303 27.96 -4.42 15.52
CA SER A 303 27.14 -4.69 14.35
C SER A 303 26.94 -6.18 14.10
N LEU A 304 25.85 -6.56 13.41
CA LEU A 304 25.50 -7.95 13.07
C LEU A 304 25.42 -8.17 11.56
N MET A 305 24.90 -7.18 10.83
CA MET A 305 24.55 -7.33 9.42
C MET A 305 25.73 -7.16 8.43
N PRO A 306 26.74 -6.29 8.65
CA PRO A 306 27.87 -6.13 7.74
C PRO A 306 28.58 -7.43 7.38
N ALA A 307 29.04 -8.20 8.37
CA ALA A 307 29.69 -9.50 8.16
C ALA A 307 28.77 -10.48 7.42
N ARG A 308 27.48 -10.53 7.79
CA ARG A 308 26.49 -11.40 7.14
C ARG A 308 26.26 -11.04 5.67
N PHE A 309 26.15 -9.76 5.35
CA PHE A 309 26.02 -9.32 3.96
C PHE A 309 27.30 -9.58 3.18
N ALA A 310 28.47 -9.30 3.76
CA ALA A 310 29.75 -9.54 3.12
C ALA A 310 29.99 -11.03 2.85
N ALA A 311 29.55 -11.94 3.74
CA ALA A 311 29.71 -13.38 3.58
C ALA A 311 29.11 -13.96 2.29
N THR A 312 28.20 -13.23 1.64
CA THR A 312 27.64 -13.59 0.33
C THR A 312 28.65 -13.44 -0.83
N ILE A 313 29.74 -12.72 -0.62
CA ILE A 313 30.81 -12.49 -1.59
C ILE A 313 31.84 -13.61 -1.45
N THR A 314 32.06 -14.36 -2.53
CA THR A 314 32.96 -15.53 -2.53
C THR A 314 34.43 -15.12 -2.37
N ASP A 315 34.86 -14.05 -3.05
CA ASP A 315 36.24 -13.55 -2.96
C ASP A 315 36.53 -12.93 -1.58
N ALA A 316 37.58 -13.38 -0.92
CA ALA A 316 37.90 -12.99 0.45
C ALA A 316 38.27 -11.50 0.58
N LYS A 317 39.03 -10.94 -0.38
CA LYS A 317 39.44 -9.53 -0.35
C LYS A 317 38.27 -8.60 -0.62
N GLN A 318 37.38 -8.97 -1.54
CA GLN A 318 36.15 -8.22 -1.80
C GLN A 318 35.17 -8.32 -0.64
N ARG A 319 35.07 -9.49 0.01
CA ARG A 319 34.29 -9.67 1.24
C ARG A 319 34.73 -8.70 2.33
N GLU A 320 36.03 -8.66 2.64
CA GLU A 320 36.59 -7.74 3.64
C GLU A 320 36.27 -6.27 3.33
N LYS A 321 36.48 -5.84 2.08
CA LYS A 321 36.16 -4.48 1.63
C LYS A 321 34.66 -4.16 1.72
N ALA A 322 33.80 -5.11 1.37
CA ALA A 322 32.36 -4.93 1.48
C ALA A 322 31.91 -4.82 2.93
N GLU A 323 32.48 -5.65 3.82
CA GLU A 323 32.20 -5.57 5.26
C GLU A 323 32.57 -4.21 5.84
N ASP A 324 33.79 -3.72 5.56
CA ASP A 324 34.24 -2.38 5.97
C ASP A 324 33.32 -1.28 5.42
N LEU A 325 32.92 -1.37 4.14
CA LEU A 325 31.97 -0.43 3.55
C LEU A 325 30.62 -0.44 4.29
N TYR A 326 30.05 -1.62 4.57
CA TYR A 326 28.79 -1.75 5.28
C TYR A 326 28.87 -1.20 6.71
N LEU A 327 29.98 -1.46 7.42
CA LEU A 327 30.25 -0.89 8.74
C LEU A 327 30.26 0.63 8.68
N ARG A 328 30.98 1.22 7.72
CA ARG A 328 31.03 2.69 7.55
C ARG A 328 29.66 3.29 7.25
N LEU A 329 28.84 2.63 6.44
CA LEU A 329 27.48 3.10 6.14
C LEU A 329 26.58 3.10 7.38
N ILE A 330 26.61 2.04 8.19
CA ILE A 330 25.87 1.99 9.46
C ILE A 330 26.36 3.06 10.42
N SER A 331 27.67 3.14 10.66
CA SER A 331 28.27 4.07 11.62
C SER A 331 28.06 5.52 11.21
N GLY A 332 28.20 5.84 9.92
CA GLY A 332 27.89 7.17 9.38
C GLY A 332 26.44 7.55 9.59
N THR A 333 25.52 6.64 9.29
CA THR A 333 24.07 6.86 9.48
C THR A 333 23.70 7.01 10.95
N ARG A 334 24.25 6.20 11.85
CA ARG A 334 24.07 6.31 13.31
C ARG A 334 24.56 7.67 13.83
N SER A 335 25.75 8.08 13.41
CA SER A 335 26.32 9.38 13.78
C SER A 335 25.45 10.54 13.28
N ASP A 336 24.90 10.44 12.08
CA ASP A 336 23.94 11.42 11.56
C ASP A 336 22.64 11.44 12.36
N MET A 337 22.13 10.28 12.78
CA MET A 337 20.97 10.21 13.67
C MET A 337 21.26 10.85 15.03
N GLU A 338 22.41 10.61 15.63
CA GLU A 338 22.82 11.24 16.89
C GLU A 338 22.86 12.76 16.79
N ARG A 339 23.47 13.28 15.72
CA ARG A 339 23.58 14.74 15.49
C ARG A 339 22.24 15.42 15.23
N ASN A 340 21.32 14.76 14.54
CA ASN A 340 20.04 15.37 14.12
C ASN A 340 18.95 15.39 15.21
N THR A 341 19.35 15.47 16.49
CA THR A 341 18.59 15.94 17.67
C THR A 341 17.08 15.75 17.61
N SER A 342 16.67 14.49 17.57
CA SER A 342 15.42 14.07 18.20
C SER A 342 15.81 13.45 19.54
N ASN A 343 15.10 13.74 20.64
CA ASN A 343 15.26 13.10 21.96
C ASN A 343 14.88 11.60 21.95
N LEU A 344 15.12 10.93 20.84
CA LEU A 344 14.75 9.56 20.57
C LEU A 344 16.01 8.70 20.58
N PRO A 345 15.93 7.46 21.11
CA PRO A 345 17.04 6.53 21.08
C PRO A 345 17.56 6.29 19.65
N VAL A 346 18.88 6.18 19.52
CA VAL A 346 19.55 5.84 18.25
C VAL A 346 19.20 4.40 17.84
N ASN A 347 19.22 3.50 18.82
CA ASN A 347 18.87 2.07 18.69
C ASN A 347 17.35 1.91 18.75
N ASN A 348 16.68 2.26 17.66
CA ASN A 348 15.23 2.19 17.54
C ASN A 348 14.81 1.78 16.12
N VAL A 349 14.05 0.69 16.00
CA VAL A 349 13.68 0.11 14.70
C VAL A 349 12.75 1.04 13.90
N ALA A 350 11.80 1.71 14.57
CA ALA A 350 10.91 2.65 13.89
C ALA A 350 11.68 3.84 13.30
N ARG A 351 12.74 4.28 13.99
CA ARG A 351 13.65 5.32 13.48
C ARG A 351 14.39 4.86 12.23
N ALA A 352 14.95 3.65 12.23
CA ALA A 352 15.60 3.08 11.04
C ALA A 352 14.62 2.91 9.87
N MET A 353 13.38 2.46 10.13
CA MET A 353 12.34 2.38 9.09
C MET A 353 11.96 3.75 8.51
N SER A 354 11.87 4.79 9.35
CA SER A 354 11.62 6.16 8.88
C SER A 354 12.74 6.67 7.98
N PHE A 355 14.00 6.38 8.34
CA PHE A 355 15.16 6.68 7.49
C PHE A 355 15.09 5.91 6.16
N ALA A 356 14.78 4.63 6.20
CA ALA A 356 14.68 3.82 4.99
C ALA A 356 13.62 4.33 4.01
N ALA A 357 12.44 4.69 4.54
CA ALA A 357 11.37 5.29 3.74
C ALA A 357 11.82 6.62 3.11
N ALA A 358 12.45 7.48 3.91
CA ALA A 358 12.88 8.80 3.44
C ALA A 358 13.95 8.72 2.35
N THR A 359 15.01 7.97 2.60
CA THR A 359 16.11 7.79 1.65
C THR A 359 15.62 7.16 0.35
N ALA A 360 14.75 6.14 0.43
CA ALA A 360 14.18 5.53 -0.77
C ALA A 360 13.25 6.48 -1.53
N TYR A 361 12.47 7.31 -0.82
CA TYR A 361 11.59 8.30 -1.44
C TYR A 361 12.39 9.40 -2.14
N ASP A 362 13.38 9.98 -1.45
CA ASP A 362 14.25 11.00 -2.01
C ASP A 362 14.97 10.49 -3.26
N LEU A 363 15.49 9.26 -3.22
CA LEU A 363 16.14 8.63 -4.39
C LEU A 363 15.22 8.56 -5.60
N LEU A 364 13.94 8.23 -5.40
CA LEU A 364 12.95 8.16 -6.49
C LEU A 364 12.53 9.54 -6.99
N LYS A 365 12.66 10.58 -6.18
CA LYS A 365 12.35 11.97 -6.55
C LYS A 365 13.54 12.71 -7.15
N THR A 366 14.76 12.24 -6.94
CA THR A 366 15.95 12.76 -7.62
C THR A 366 15.79 12.62 -9.14
N PRO A 367 15.94 13.70 -9.93
CA PRO A 367 15.96 13.63 -11.38
C PRO A 367 17.12 12.76 -11.89
N GLU A 368 16.91 12.07 -13.01
CA GLU A 368 17.94 11.25 -13.63
C GLU A 368 19.20 12.07 -13.97
N GLY A 369 20.38 11.50 -13.73
CA GLY A 369 21.66 12.17 -13.93
C GLY A 369 22.03 13.24 -12.88
N LYS A 370 21.25 13.40 -11.81
CA LYS A 370 21.58 14.30 -10.69
C LYS A 370 21.95 13.50 -9.45
N SER A 371 22.96 13.95 -8.70
CA SER A 371 23.32 13.31 -7.43
C SER A 371 22.23 13.57 -6.40
N MET A 372 21.94 12.57 -5.55
CA MET A 372 21.05 12.78 -4.40
C MET A 372 21.59 13.85 -3.44
N ASN A 373 22.91 14.05 -3.42
CA ASN A 373 23.56 15.00 -2.51
C ASN A 373 23.39 16.46 -2.92
N ASP A 374 23.07 16.70 -4.19
CA ASP A 374 22.93 18.04 -4.75
C ASP A 374 21.54 18.64 -4.50
N LEU A 375 20.62 17.82 -3.98
CA LEU A 375 19.22 18.19 -3.82
C LEU A 375 18.83 18.17 -2.34
N PRO A 376 18.00 19.14 -1.91
CA PRO A 376 17.37 19.03 -0.60
C PRO A 376 16.45 17.81 -0.56
N SER A 377 16.38 17.16 0.61
CA SER A 377 15.38 16.13 0.86
C SER A 377 13.98 16.68 0.57
N GLN A 378 13.15 15.86 -0.06
CA GLN A 378 11.75 16.19 -0.31
C GLN A 378 10.90 16.04 0.94
N LEU A 379 11.41 15.37 1.97
CA LEU A 379 10.75 15.20 3.25
C LEU A 379 11.27 16.23 4.26
N THR A 380 10.34 17.05 4.79
CA THR A 380 10.64 17.99 5.86
C THR A 380 10.89 17.26 7.18
N LYS A 381 11.45 17.97 8.17
CA LYS A 381 11.59 17.44 9.54
C LYS A 381 10.25 16.95 10.09
N THR A 382 9.17 17.68 9.84
CA THR A 382 7.80 17.34 10.24
C THR A 382 7.33 16.04 9.60
N HIS A 383 7.57 15.84 8.29
CA HIS A 383 7.25 14.58 7.60
C HIS A 383 7.98 13.39 8.26
N MET A 384 9.26 13.57 8.58
CA MET A 384 10.09 12.55 9.20
C MET A 384 9.61 12.18 10.62
N GLU A 385 9.23 13.17 11.42
CA GLU A 385 8.69 12.96 12.76
C GLU A 385 7.35 12.23 12.72
N SER A 386 6.48 12.60 11.79
CA SER A 386 5.19 11.96 11.61
C SER A 386 5.32 10.51 11.16
N LEU A 387 6.14 10.22 10.15
CA LEU A 387 6.44 8.84 9.73
C LEU A 387 6.96 7.99 10.88
N ARG A 388 7.90 8.53 11.64
CA ARG A 388 8.49 7.82 12.77
C ARG A 388 7.46 7.51 13.85
N ARG A 389 6.55 8.46 14.14
CA ARG A 389 5.43 8.23 15.06
C ARG A 389 4.54 7.09 14.57
N GLN A 390 4.18 7.09 13.29
CA GLN A 390 3.37 6.03 12.70
C GLN A 390 4.05 4.66 12.78
N PHE A 391 5.33 4.57 12.39
CA PHE A 391 6.08 3.33 12.50
C PHE A 391 6.21 2.86 13.96
N ALA A 392 6.48 3.77 14.90
CA ALA A 392 6.62 3.42 16.31
C ALA A 392 5.33 2.82 16.85
N VAL A 393 4.19 3.50 16.65
CA VAL A 393 2.87 3.03 17.12
C VAL A 393 2.48 1.72 16.44
N ALA A 394 2.70 1.59 15.12
CA ALA A 394 2.36 0.38 14.38
C ALA A 394 3.17 -0.84 14.87
N LEU A 395 4.50 -0.71 14.97
CA LEU A 395 5.37 -1.78 15.46
C LEU A 395 5.09 -2.13 16.92
N ALA A 396 4.87 -1.13 17.78
CA ALA A 396 4.54 -1.37 19.18
C ALA A 396 3.18 -2.07 19.37
N GLY A 397 2.22 -1.79 18.48
CA GLY A 397 0.93 -2.47 18.45
C GLY A 397 1.01 -3.93 18.01
N ASP A 398 2.01 -4.30 17.20
CA ASP A 398 2.19 -5.66 16.69
C ASP A 398 2.69 -6.63 17.79
N PRO A 399 1.90 -7.65 18.18
CA PRO A 399 2.35 -8.66 19.14
C PRO A 399 3.54 -9.49 18.65
N GLY A 400 3.72 -9.64 17.33
CA GLY A 400 4.86 -10.35 16.75
C GLY A 400 6.15 -9.58 16.97
N PHE A 401 6.16 -8.30 16.59
CA PHE A 401 7.30 -7.42 16.81
C PHE A 401 7.67 -7.30 18.31
N ARG A 402 6.69 -7.20 19.22
CA ARG A 402 6.94 -7.12 20.67
C ARG A 402 7.67 -8.34 21.25
N LYS A 403 7.60 -9.49 20.59
CA LYS A 403 8.28 -10.73 21.01
C LYS A 403 9.70 -10.85 20.48
N LEU A 404 10.12 -9.95 19.59
CA LEU A 404 11.49 -9.96 19.09
C LEU A 404 12.47 -9.65 20.22
N SER A 405 13.52 -10.45 20.28
CA SER A 405 14.69 -10.20 21.10
C SER A 405 15.43 -8.93 20.65
N ASP A 406 16.28 -8.40 21.53
CA ASP A 406 17.14 -7.26 21.20
C ASP A 406 18.05 -7.54 20.00
N ARG A 407 18.53 -8.78 19.87
CA ARG A 407 19.29 -9.24 18.70
C ARG A 407 18.46 -9.12 17.42
N GLU A 408 17.25 -9.68 17.40
CA GLU A 408 16.38 -9.64 16.22
C GLU A 408 15.99 -8.20 15.84
N LYS A 409 15.75 -7.34 16.84
CA LYS A 409 15.52 -5.91 16.63
C LYS A 409 16.75 -5.22 16.05
N GLN A 410 17.96 -5.54 16.52
CA GLN A 410 19.20 -5.03 15.97
C GLN A 410 19.40 -5.46 14.51
N GLU A 411 19.16 -6.73 14.18
CA GLU A 411 19.26 -7.23 12.80
C GLU A 411 18.27 -6.49 11.88
N ALA A 412 17.02 -6.31 12.32
CA ALA A 412 16.03 -5.53 11.58
C ALA A 412 16.43 -4.06 11.41
N TYR A 413 16.92 -3.44 12.49
CA TYR A 413 17.40 -2.05 12.50
C TYR A 413 18.52 -1.85 11.48
N GLU A 414 19.57 -2.68 11.52
CA GLU A 414 20.73 -2.53 10.64
C GLU A 414 20.38 -2.82 9.18
N MET A 415 19.46 -3.74 8.91
CA MET A 415 18.95 -3.98 7.56
C MET A 415 18.24 -2.73 7.00
N TYR A 416 17.42 -2.05 7.81
CA TYR A 416 16.76 -0.81 7.41
C TYR A 416 17.72 0.37 7.26
N LEU A 417 18.92 0.33 7.85
CA LEU A 417 19.95 1.32 7.56
C LEU A 417 20.72 0.99 6.29
N LEU A 418 21.15 -0.27 6.13
CA LEU A 418 22.06 -0.68 5.06
C LEU A 418 21.42 -0.63 3.67
N MET A 419 20.25 -1.25 3.50
CA MET A 419 19.61 -1.36 2.18
C MET A 419 19.40 -0.01 1.47
N PRO A 420 18.72 0.99 2.08
CA PRO A 420 18.51 2.27 1.44
C PRO A 420 19.82 3.05 1.24
N SER A 421 20.77 2.94 2.18
CA SER A 421 22.10 3.59 2.06
C SER A 421 22.89 3.02 0.89
N MET A 422 22.83 1.70 0.68
CA MET A 422 23.46 1.04 -0.45
C MET A 422 22.80 1.44 -1.77
N ALA A 423 21.47 1.55 -1.83
CA ALA A 423 20.78 2.05 -3.01
C ALA A 423 21.20 3.49 -3.35
N ALA A 424 21.26 4.38 -2.35
CA ALA A 424 21.71 5.76 -2.52
C ALA A 424 23.17 5.84 -2.99
N LEU A 425 24.07 5.05 -2.38
CA LEU A 425 25.47 4.97 -2.78
C LEU A 425 25.62 4.48 -4.22
N THR A 426 24.89 3.42 -4.59
CA THR A 426 24.86 2.87 -5.95
C THR A 426 24.41 3.91 -6.96
N TYR A 427 23.34 4.63 -6.63
CA TYR A 427 22.77 5.65 -7.50
C TYR A 427 23.76 6.78 -7.76
N ASN A 428 24.40 7.31 -6.71
CA ASN A 428 25.36 8.40 -6.86
C ASN A 428 26.61 7.98 -7.63
N ALA A 429 27.15 6.77 -7.37
CA ALA A 429 28.27 6.24 -8.14
C ALA A 429 27.90 6.08 -9.63
N ALA A 430 26.68 5.63 -9.92
CA ALA A 430 26.18 5.48 -11.28
C ALA A 430 25.96 6.83 -11.98
N VAL A 431 25.54 7.88 -11.25
CA VAL A 431 25.46 9.25 -11.80
C VAL A 431 26.85 9.74 -12.24
N GLU A 432 27.86 9.58 -11.39
CA GLU A 432 29.24 10.01 -11.69
C GLU A 432 29.83 9.28 -12.90
N GLN A 433 29.55 7.98 -13.01
CA GLN A 433 30.01 7.14 -14.12
C GLN A 433 29.15 7.28 -15.37
N LYS A 434 28.09 8.10 -15.34
CA LYS A 434 27.07 8.21 -16.41
C LYS A 434 26.43 6.86 -16.76
N ASP A 435 26.36 5.95 -15.79
CA ASP A 435 25.74 4.64 -15.90
C ASP A 435 24.22 4.75 -15.65
N VAL A 436 23.46 4.80 -16.74
CA VAL A 436 21.99 4.88 -16.71
C VAL A 436 21.36 3.58 -16.16
N GLU A 437 21.97 2.43 -16.41
CA GLU A 437 21.44 1.15 -15.94
C GLU A 437 21.62 1.00 -14.42
N GLY A 438 22.79 1.37 -13.91
CA GLY A 438 23.06 1.45 -12.46
C GLY A 438 22.10 2.40 -11.74
N GLN A 439 21.83 3.58 -12.33
CA GLN A 439 20.84 4.51 -11.80
C GLN A 439 19.44 3.88 -11.75
N ARG A 440 19.00 3.23 -12.83
CA ARG A 440 17.69 2.57 -12.90
C ARG A 440 17.58 1.41 -11.90
N SER A 441 18.64 0.62 -11.75
CA SER A 441 18.68 -0.50 -10.82
C SER A 441 18.55 -0.04 -9.36
N ALA A 442 19.30 1.00 -8.97
CA ALA A 442 19.19 1.60 -7.65
C ALA A 442 17.78 2.15 -7.36
N ARG A 443 17.15 2.81 -8.34
CA ARG A 443 15.73 3.25 -8.25
C ARG A 443 14.78 2.06 -8.13
N GLY A 444 15.06 0.94 -8.78
CA GLY A 444 14.32 -0.32 -8.62
C GLY A 444 14.34 -0.82 -7.17
N VAL A 445 15.50 -0.81 -6.52
CA VAL A 445 15.63 -1.18 -5.09
C VAL A 445 14.87 -0.22 -4.18
N ALA A 446 14.97 1.09 -4.41
CA ALA A 446 14.22 2.08 -3.63
C ALA A 446 12.69 1.89 -3.78
N ARG A 447 12.21 1.65 -5.00
CA ARG A 447 10.80 1.33 -5.28
C ARG A 447 10.36 0.07 -4.55
N ALA A 448 11.17 -1.00 -4.60
CA ALA A 448 10.88 -2.25 -3.89
C ALA A 448 10.83 -2.04 -2.38
N THR A 449 11.76 -1.23 -1.84
CA THR A 449 11.83 -0.89 -0.41
C THR A 449 10.56 -0.18 0.05
N LEU A 450 10.12 0.88 -0.63
CA LEU A 450 8.87 1.59 -0.30
C LEU A 450 7.64 0.70 -0.45
N THR A 451 7.59 -0.10 -1.52
CA THR A 451 6.48 -1.04 -1.75
C THR A 451 6.40 -2.06 -0.63
N GLN A 452 7.55 -2.56 -0.15
CA GLN A 452 7.61 -3.51 0.95
C GLN A 452 7.24 -2.89 2.31
N LEU A 453 7.62 -1.64 2.55
CA LEU A 453 7.30 -0.93 3.79
C LEU A 453 5.81 -0.59 3.91
N PHE A 454 5.19 -0.17 2.80
CA PHE A 454 3.84 0.41 2.83
C PHE A 454 2.77 -0.45 2.14
N GLY A 455 3.15 -1.51 1.43
CA GLY A 455 2.22 -2.35 0.69
C GLY A 455 1.59 -1.66 -0.53
N ALA A 456 2.13 -0.51 -0.96
CA ALA A 456 1.63 0.30 -2.06
C ALA A 456 2.77 0.82 -2.94
N ALA A 457 2.46 1.08 -4.21
CA ALA A 457 3.43 1.65 -5.15
C ALA A 457 3.83 3.07 -4.69
N PRO A 458 5.10 3.50 -4.89
CA PRO A 458 5.59 4.81 -4.46
C PRO A 458 4.76 5.99 -4.97
N GLU A 459 4.17 5.88 -6.16
CA GLU A 459 3.32 6.92 -6.77
C GLU A 459 2.05 7.20 -5.95
N LYS A 460 1.64 6.25 -5.11
CA LYS A 460 0.46 6.34 -4.25
C LYS A 460 0.78 6.85 -2.84
N LEU A 461 2.05 7.13 -2.57
CA LEU A 461 2.52 7.55 -1.24
C LEU A 461 2.63 9.06 -1.19
N HIS A 462 1.83 9.67 -0.33
CA HIS A 462 1.86 11.11 -0.06
C HIS A 462 2.28 11.35 1.39
N PHE A 463 3.46 11.90 1.57
CA PHE A 463 3.97 12.27 2.88
C PHE A 463 3.45 13.66 3.24
N THR A 464 2.62 13.73 4.28
CA THR A 464 2.05 14.97 4.81
C THR A 464 2.60 15.25 6.20
N GLU A 465 2.42 16.48 6.69
CA GLU A 465 2.79 16.86 8.06
C GLU A 465 2.08 16.01 9.11
N THR A 466 0.86 15.55 8.81
CA THR A 466 0.07 14.70 9.71
C THR A 466 0.35 13.21 9.55
N GLY A 467 1.08 12.80 8.51
CA GLY A 467 1.32 11.38 8.25
C GLY A 467 1.49 10.98 6.80
N LEU A 468 1.75 9.69 6.60
CA LEU A 468 1.61 9.07 5.29
C LEU A 468 0.13 8.89 4.95
N VAL A 469 -0.25 9.36 3.76
CA VAL A 469 -1.51 9.04 3.10
C VAL A 469 -1.20 8.10 1.93
N ILE A 470 -1.97 7.02 1.82
CA ILE A 470 -1.85 6.06 0.72
C ILE A 470 -3.11 6.16 -0.14
N ASP A 471 -2.94 6.48 -1.41
CA ASP A 471 -4.05 6.46 -2.36
C ASP A 471 -4.53 5.02 -2.55
N LEU A 472 -5.68 4.71 -1.99
CA LEU A 472 -6.31 3.41 -2.20
C LEU A 472 -6.87 3.34 -3.63
N PRO A 473 -6.84 2.16 -4.26
CA PRO A 473 -7.31 1.97 -5.64
C PRO A 473 -8.83 2.09 -5.82
#